data_AF-B6DU66-F1
#
_entry.id   AF-B6DU66-F1
#
_cell.length_a   1.000
_cell.length_b   1.000
_cell.length_c   1.000
_cell.angle_alpha   90.00
_cell.angle_beta   90.00
_cell.angle_gamma   90.00
#
_symmetry.space_group_name_H-M   'P 1'
#
loop_
_entity.id
_entity.type
_entity.pdbx_description
1 polymer ?
#
loop_
_entity_poly.entity_id
_entity_poly.type
_entity_poly.pdbx_seq_one_letter_code
_entity_poly.pdbx_strand_id
1 'polypeptide(L)'
;SMAMESAKETRYCAVCNDYASGYHIHRVLDKITDTLIHLMAKAGLTLQQQHQRLAQLLLILSHIRHMSNKGMEHLYSMKCKNVVPLYDLLLEMLDAHRLHAPTSRGGAS
;
A
#
# COMPACT_ATOMS: atom_id res chain seq x y z
N SER A 1 8.91 40.13 5.22
CA SER A 1 7.74 39.33 5.64
C SER A 1 7.00 38.84 4.41
N MET A 2 7.24 37.61 3.95
CA MET A 2 6.33 36.87 3.07
C MET A 2 6.55 35.39 3.33
N ALA A 3 5.89 34.87 4.37
CA ALA A 3 5.60 33.45 4.46
C ALA A 3 4.36 33.23 3.60
N MET A 4 4.48 32.45 2.54
CA MET A 4 3.31 31.99 1.78
C MET A 4 3.48 30.50 1.48
N GLU A 5 2.94 29.74 2.42
CA GLU A 5 2.23 28.47 2.24
C GLU A 5 2.81 27.47 1.23
N SER A 6 3.65 26.57 1.75
CA SER A 6 3.77 25.22 1.19
C SER A 6 2.44 24.52 1.40
N ALA A 7 1.54 24.64 0.43
CA ALA A 7 0.34 23.82 0.33
C ALA A 7 0.78 22.36 0.14
N LYS A 8 0.98 21.67 1.27
CA LYS A 8 1.19 20.23 1.28
C LYS A 8 -0.09 19.59 0.75
N GLU A 9 0.02 19.01 -0.43
CA GLU A 9 -0.95 18.09 -1.05
C GLU A 9 -1.25 16.95 -0.05
N THR A 10 -2.21 17.19 0.84
CA THR A 10 -2.45 16.25 1.93
C THR A 10 -3.60 15.35 1.53
N ARG A 11 -3.26 14.18 0.97
CA ARG A 11 -4.24 13.16 0.57
C ARG A 11 -4.92 12.58 1.80
N TYR A 12 -6.25 12.69 1.85
CA TYR A 12 -7.10 12.05 2.85
C TYR A 12 -6.93 10.53 2.77
N CYS A 13 -6.54 9.89 3.89
CA CYS A 13 -6.47 8.44 3.97
C CYS A 13 -7.79 7.91 4.53
N ALA A 14 -8.60 7.27 3.69
CA ALA A 14 -9.86 6.66 4.12
C ALA A 14 -9.67 5.56 5.19
N VAL A 15 -8.50 4.92 5.23
CA VAL A 15 -8.14 3.92 6.24
C VAL A 15 -7.90 4.57 7.61
N CYS A 16 -7.46 5.83 7.64
CA CYS A 16 -7.06 6.52 8.87
C CYS A 16 -8.02 7.66 9.28
N ASN A 17 -8.98 8.03 8.43
CA ASN A 17 -9.94 9.12 8.65
C ASN A 17 -9.27 10.46 9.02
N ASP A 18 -8.11 10.79 8.42
CA ASP A 18 -7.35 12.01 8.74
C ASP A 18 -6.50 12.56 7.57
N TYR A 19 -6.26 13.87 7.59
CA TYR A 19 -5.45 14.65 6.62
C TYR A 19 -3.98 14.80 7.05
N ALA A 20 -3.34 13.76 7.57
CA ALA A 20 -1.88 13.78 7.83
C ALA A 20 -1.24 12.42 7.49
N SER A 21 -1.80 11.82 6.43
CA SER A 21 -1.71 10.42 6.03
C SER A 21 -0.32 9.79 6.20
N GLY A 22 0.74 10.32 5.58
CA GLY A 22 2.05 9.65 5.58
C GLY A 22 2.65 9.44 6.97
N TYR A 23 2.72 10.49 7.80
CA TYR A 23 3.34 10.40 9.12
C TYR A 23 2.52 9.53 10.09
N HIS A 24 1.19 9.69 10.11
CA HIS A 24 0.34 8.85 10.95
C HIS A 24 0.36 7.39 10.53
N ILE A 25 0.37 7.10 9.22
CA ILE A 25 0.52 5.74 8.71
C ILE A 25 1.83 5.13 9.17
N HIS A 26 2.96 5.84 9.00
CA HIS A 26 4.26 5.33 9.47
C HIS A 26 4.25 5.08 10.98
N ARG A 27 3.69 5.99 11.78
CA ARG A 27 3.59 5.82 13.23
C ARG A 27 2.74 4.61 13.63
N VAL A 28 1.64 4.34 12.92
CA VAL A 28 0.81 3.16 13.15
C VAL A 28 1.57 1.88 12.73
N LEU A 29 2.27 1.90 11.60
CA LEU A 29 3.10 0.78 11.14
C LEU A 29 4.24 0.46 12.13
N ASP A 30 4.87 1.48 12.71
CA ASP A 30 5.89 1.30 13.75
C ASP A 30 5.29 0.60 14.96
N LYS A 31 4.12 1.05 15.45
CA LYS A 31 3.41 0.39 16.55
C LYS A 31 2.99 -1.05 16.23
N ILE A 32 2.58 -1.34 15.00
CA ILE A 32 2.29 -2.70 14.55
C ILE A 32 3.56 -3.55 14.61
N THR A 33 4.68 -3.01 14.16
CA THR A 33 5.99 -3.69 14.20
C THR A 33 6.42 -3.97 15.63
N ASP A 34 6.29 -3.00 16.54
CA ASP A 34 6.56 -3.17 17.98
C ASP A 34 5.67 -4.26 18.59
N THR A 35 4.39 -4.28 18.24
CA THR A 35 3.43 -5.29 18.71
C THR A 35 3.81 -6.68 18.21
N LEU A 36 4.24 -6.81 16.94
CA LEU A 36 4.72 -8.09 16.39
C LEU A 36 5.97 -8.59 17.13
N ILE A 37 6.95 -7.71 17.37
CA ILE A 37 8.15 -8.05 18.14
C ILE A 37 7.77 -8.47 19.57
N HIS A 38 6.87 -7.73 20.22
CA HIS A 38 6.38 -8.06 21.56
C HIS A 38 5.71 -9.45 21.61
N LEU A 39 4.89 -9.79 20.61
CA LEU A 39 4.26 -11.11 20.51
C LEU A 39 5.28 -12.23 20.29
N MET A 40 6.32 -11.99 19.49
CA MET A 40 7.42 -12.95 19.30
C MET A 40 8.23 -13.14 20.59
N ALA A 41 8.51 -12.07 21.32
CA ALA A 41 9.15 -12.13 22.63
C ALA A 41 8.29 -12.91 23.64
N LYS A 42 6.98 -12.66 23.67
CA LYS A 42 6.01 -13.39 24.50
C LYS A 42 5.95 -14.88 24.15
N ALA A 43 6.20 -15.24 22.90
CA ALA A 43 6.31 -16.62 22.43
C ALA A 43 7.69 -17.27 22.72
N GLY A 44 8.61 -16.56 23.39
CA GLY A 44 9.90 -17.09 23.82
C GLY A 44 11.01 -17.07 22.76
N LEU A 45 10.85 -16.31 21.67
CA LEU A 45 11.90 -16.19 20.65
C LEU A 45 13.06 -15.33 21.16
N THR A 46 14.30 -15.73 20.82
CA THR A 46 15.48 -14.89 21.07
C THR A 46 15.44 -13.62 20.23
N LEU A 47 16.18 -12.59 20.64
CA LEU A 47 16.24 -11.32 19.89
C LEU A 47 16.64 -11.54 18.41
N GLN A 48 17.59 -12.42 18.13
CA GLN A 48 17.97 -12.78 16.76
C GLN A 48 16.81 -13.43 16.00
N GLN A 49 16.11 -14.38 16.63
CA GLN A 49 14.96 -15.06 16.00
C GLN A 49 13.80 -14.08 15.73
N GLN A 50 13.56 -13.11 16.61
CA GLN A 50 12.55 -12.08 16.42
C GLN A 50 12.83 -11.27 15.14
N HIS A 51 14.04 -10.73 15.00
CA HIS A 51 14.42 -9.94 13.82
C HIS A 51 14.36 -10.77 12.53
N GLN A 52 14.83 -12.02 12.56
CA GLN A 52 14.79 -12.90 11.40
C GLN A 52 13.36 -13.23 10.97
N ARG A 53 12.48 -13.56 11.93
CA ARG A 53 11.09 -13.88 11.65
C ARG A 53 10.31 -12.65 11.17
N LEU A 54 10.57 -11.48 11.73
CA LEU A 54 9.99 -10.22 11.25
C LEU A 54 10.37 -9.96 9.78
N ALA A 55 11.66 -10.07 9.44
CA ALA A 55 12.13 -9.89 8.07
C ALA A 55 11.45 -10.88 7.08
N GLN A 56 11.29 -12.14 7.48
CA GLN A 56 10.59 -13.15 6.69
C GLN A 56 9.13 -12.79 6.45
N LEU A 57 8.41 -12.34 7.49
CA LEU A 57 7.02 -11.90 7.36
C LEU A 57 6.88 -10.70 6.41
N LEU A 58 7.77 -9.71 6.53
CA LEU A 58 7.78 -8.54 5.65
C LEU A 58 8.10 -8.93 4.19
N LEU A 59 8.97 -9.92 3.97
CA LEU A 59 9.28 -10.44 2.65
C LEU A 59 8.05 -11.10 1.99
N ILE A 60 7.26 -11.85 2.76
CA ILE A 60 6.02 -12.45 2.28
C ILE A 60 5.04 -11.37 1.78
N LEU A 61 4.97 -10.20 2.44
CA LEU A 61 4.15 -9.09 1.95
C LEU A 61 4.57 -8.60 0.56
N SER A 62 5.86 -8.67 0.23
CA SER A 62 6.35 -8.36 -1.11
C SER A 62 5.84 -9.36 -2.16
N HIS A 63 5.82 -10.66 -1.82
CA HIS A 63 5.25 -11.69 -2.69
C HIS A 63 3.74 -11.50 -2.88
N ILE A 64 3.00 -11.20 -1.81
CA ILE A 64 1.56 -10.91 -1.87
C ILE A 64 1.29 -9.72 -2.80
N ARG A 65 2.06 -8.64 -2.67
CA ARG A 65 1.96 -7.49 -3.59
C ARG A 65 2.22 -7.87 -5.04
N HIS A 66 3.24 -8.68 -5.31
CA HIS A 66 3.54 -9.13 -6.68
C HIS A 66 2.40 -9.97 -7.28
N MET A 67 1.90 -10.95 -6.52
CA MET A 67 0.77 -11.79 -6.95
C MET A 67 -0.50 -10.95 -7.16
N SER A 68 -0.77 -9.99 -6.26
CA SER A 68 -1.89 -9.06 -6.39
C SER A 68 -1.77 -8.22 -7.66
N ASN A 69 -0.59 -7.69 -7.97
CA ASN A 69 -0.38 -6.91 -9.19
C ASN A 69 -0.62 -7.76 -10.44
N LYS A 70 -0.15 -9.00 -10.46
CA LYS A 70 -0.40 -9.94 -11.57
C LYS A 70 -1.87 -10.31 -11.71
N GLY A 71 -2.56 -10.56 -10.61
CA GLY A 71 -4.00 -10.79 -10.60
C GLY A 71 -4.78 -9.59 -11.11
N MET A 72 -4.39 -8.39 -10.70
CA MET A 72 -4.97 -7.13 -11.17
C MET A 72 -4.78 -6.92 -12.68
N GLU A 73 -3.56 -7.12 -13.20
CA GLU A 73 -3.27 -7.08 -14.65
C GLU A 73 -4.17 -8.05 -15.43
N HIS A 74 -4.35 -9.26 -14.91
CA HIS A 74 -5.20 -10.27 -15.54
C HIS A 74 -6.68 -9.88 -15.54
N LEU A 75 -7.22 -9.45 -14.39
CA LEU A 75 -8.60 -8.97 -14.26
C LEU A 75 -8.89 -7.79 -15.19
N TYR A 76 -7.92 -6.88 -15.32
CA TYR A 76 -8.03 -5.77 -16.26
C TYR A 76 -8.06 -6.26 -17.72
N SER A 77 -7.24 -7.26 -18.08
CA SER A 77 -7.30 -7.88 -19.41
C SER A 77 -8.68 -8.51 -19.67
N MET A 78 -9.29 -9.15 -18.66
CA MET A 78 -10.63 -9.72 -18.76
C MET A 78 -11.72 -8.65 -18.92
N LYS A 79 -11.61 -7.52 -18.20
CA LYS A 79 -12.48 -6.33 -18.37
C LYS A 79 -12.47 -5.86 -19.82
N CYS A 80 -11.29 -5.62 -20.40
CA CYS A 80 -11.17 -5.11 -21.76
C CYS A 80 -11.68 -6.07 -22.84
N LYS A 81 -11.67 -7.38 -22.55
CA LYS A 81 -12.16 -8.42 -23.46
C LYS A 81 -13.64 -8.77 -23.24
N ASN A 82 -14.32 -8.14 -22.28
CA ASN A 82 -15.70 -8.45 -21.85
C ASN A 82 -15.93 -9.93 -21.54
N VAL A 83 -14.89 -10.63 -21.05
CA VAL A 83 -14.95 -12.09 -20.82
C VAL A 83 -15.74 -12.44 -19.56
N VAL A 84 -15.84 -11.52 -18.59
CA VAL A 84 -16.58 -11.71 -17.35
C VAL A 84 -17.27 -10.39 -16.97
N PRO A 85 -18.55 -10.41 -16.54
CA PRO A 85 -19.18 -9.26 -15.90
C PRO A 85 -18.50 -8.99 -14.55
N LEU A 86 -17.84 -7.84 -14.44
CA LEU A 86 -17.24 -7.38 -13.19
C LEU A 86 -18.27 -6.50 -12.46
N TYR A 87 -18.42 -6.70 -11.15
CA TYR A 87 -19.27 -5.83 -10.32
C TYR A 87 -18.78 -4.39 -10.34
N ASP A 88 -19.70 -3.42 -10.24
CA ASP A 88 -19.37 -1.98 -10.29
C ASP A 88 -18.27 -1.59 -9.30
N LEU A 89 -18.35 -2.09 -8.06
CA LEU A 89 -17.32 -1.88 -7.03
C LEU A 89 -15.94 -2.44 -7.44
N LEU A 90 -15.90 -3.61 -8.08
CA LEU A 90 -14.65 -4.21 -8.54
C LEU A 90 -14.05 -3.42 -9.72
N LEU A 91 -14.92 -2.85 -10.55
CA LEU A 91 -14.55 -1.94 -11.63
C LEU A 91 -13.91 -0.66 -11.10
N GLU A 92 -14.53 -0.04 -10.09
CA GLU A 92 -14.01 1.15 -9.42
C GLU A 92 -12.66 0.90 -8.74
N MET A 93 -12.52 -0.25 -8.06
CA MET A 93 -11.25 -0.66 -7.45
C MET A 93 -10.15 -0.92 -8.48
N LEU A 94 -10.48 -1.49 -9.65
CA LEU A 94 -9.55 -1.69 -10.77
C LEU A 94 -9.10 -0.36 -11.37
N ASP A 95 -10.00 0.58 -11.59
CA ASP A 95 -9.71 1.86 -12.24
C ASP A 95 -8.92 2.81 -11.32
N ALA A 96 -9.13 2.74 -10.00
CA ALA A 96 -8.36 3.50 -9.00
C ALA A 96 -6.85 3.22 -9.07
N HIS A 97 -6.42 2.02 -9.48
CA HIS A 97 -5.00 1.67 -9.64
C HIS A 97 -4.33 2.39 -10.83
N ARG A 98 -5.10 2.90 -11.80
CA ARG A 98 -4.56 3.63 -12.97
C ARG A 98 -4.20 5.08 -12.64
N LEU A 99 -4.91 5.71 -11.69
CA LEU A 99 -4.70 7.10 -11.28
C LEU A 99 -3.39 7.31 -10.51
N HIS A 100 -2.76 6.22 -10.04
CA HIS A 100 -1.53 6.25 -9.25
C HIS A 100 -0.27 5.86 -10.04
N ALA A 101 -0.39 5.49 -11.33
CA ALA A 101 0.78 5.32 -12.18
C ALA A 101 1.35 6.71 -12.52
N PRO A 102 2.63 7.02 -12.19
CA PRO A 102 3.21 8.27 -12.62
C PRO A 102 3.21 8.27 -14.14
N THR A 103 2.44 9.18 -14.73
CA THR A 103 2.59 9.51 -16.15
C THR A 103 4.04 9.92 -16.35
N SER A 104 4.86 9.04 -16.93
CA SER A 104 6.09 9.46 -17.57
C SER A 104 5.66 10.38 -18.71
N ARG A 105 5.58 11.69 -18.43
CA ARG A 105 5.47 12.70 -19.48
C ARG A 105 6.85 12.78 -20.16
N GLY A 106 7.11 11.79 -21.01
CA GLY A 106 8.09 11.89 -22.08
C GLY A 106 7.37 12.43 -23.32
N GLY A 107 7.83 13.61 -23.76
CA GLY A 107 7.92 14.05 -25.15
C GLY A 107 6.67 14.05 -26.04
N ALA A 108 6.19 15.24 -26.36
CA ALA A 108 5.91 15.68 -27.73
C ALA A 108 5.37 17.12 -27.71
N SER A 109 6.24 18.11 -27.88
CA SER A 109 6.32 18.95 -29.09
C SER A 109 7.24 20.14 -28.85
#